data_AF-A0A0R3WVX0-F1
#
_entry.id   AF-A0A0R3WVX0-F1
#
_cell.length_a   1.000
_cell.length_b   1.000
_cell.length_c   1.000
_cell.angle_alpha   90.00
_cell.angle_beta   90.00
_cell.angle_gamma   90.00
#
_symmetry.space_group_name_H-M   'P 1'
#
loop_
_entity.id
_entity.type
_entity.pdbx_description
1 polymer ?
#
loop_
_entity_poly.entity_id
_entity_poly.type
_entity_poly.pdbx_seq_one_letter_code
_entity_poly.pdbx_strand_id
1 'polypeptide(L)'
;MVPLVILRIDVLVYVRPWAEKLECPIISLNYSLAPESPYPRALDECFHAVCWVMANRERLGARPDARVVVCGDSAGGNLSLGVCLRAAALGLRSDVARPAGALIAYAPAILAYVPSPSRMLSICDPLLPIGVISRCIMGMASL
;
A
#
# COMPACT_ATOMS: atom_id res chain seq x y z
N MET A 1 -14.97 -15.60 15.71
CA MET A 1 -14.09 -15.29 14.57
C MET A 1 -14.67 -14.12 13.80
N VAL A 2 -13.82 -13.18 13.39
CA VAL A 2 -14.25 -11.88 12.87
C VAL A 2 -14.44 -11.90 11.34
N PRO A 3 -15.33 -11.08 10.77
CA PRO A 3 -15.62 -11.10 9.32
C PRO A 3 -14.70 -10.20 8.50
N LEU A 4 -13.68 -9.59 9.11
CA LEU A 4 -12.82 -8.58 8.50
C LEU A 4 -11.35 -8.82 8.87
N VAL A 5 -10.46 -8.61 7.90
CA VAL A 5 -9.02 -8.51 8.10
C VAL A 5 -8.55 -7.24 7.38
N ILE A 6 -7.71 -6.45 8.04
CA ILE A 6 -7.12 -5.25 7.46
C ILE A 6 -5.64 -5.49 7.20
N LEU A 7 -5.22 -5.31 5.96
CA LEU A 7 -3.82 -5.31 5.54
C LEU A 7 -3.35 -3.88 5.36
N ARG A 8 -2.42 -3.44 6.20
CA ARG A 8 -1.84 -2.11 6.12
C ARG A 8 -0.47 -2.15 5.45
N ILE A 9 -0.33 -1.45 4.34
CA ILE A 9 0.93 -1.26 3.63
C ILE A 9 1.55 0.05 4.12
N ASP A 10 2.07 0.06 5.35
CA ASP A 10 3.03 1.03 5.89
C ASP A 10 3.40 0.65 7.33
N VAL A 11 4.39 1.35 7.91
CA VAL A 11 4.91 1.09 9.24
C VAL A 11 4.59 2.24 10.20
N LEU A 12 3.81 1.91 11.23
CA LEU A 12 3.73 2.59 12.54
C LEU A 12 3.20 4.03 12.58
N VAL A 13 1.87 4.20 12.53
CA VAL A 13 1.09 4.95 13.54
C VAL A 13 -0.36 4.41 13.49
N TYR A 14 -1.05 4.19 14.61
CA TYR A 14 -2.49 3.83 14.72
C TYR A 14 -2.94 2.35 14.60
N VAL A 15 -2.06 1.37 14.43
CA VAL A 15 -2.50 -0.05 14.32
C VAL A 15 -3.20 -0.55 15.59
N ARG A 16 -2.66 -0.23 16.78
CA ARG A 16 -3.25 -0.66 18.06
C ARG A 16 -4.64 -0.06 18.32
N PRO A 17 -4.85 1.28 18.25
CA PRO A 17 -6.19 1.85 18.41
C PRO A 17 -7.22 1.34 17.41
N TRP A 18 -6.80 1.01 16.18
CA TRP A 18 -7.72 0.43 15.19
C TRP A 18 -8.07 -1.01 15.54
N ALA A 19 -7.09 -1.82 15.96
CA ALA A 19 -7.35 -3.20 16.38
C ALA A 19 -8.30 -3.25 17.60
N GLU A 20 -8.12 -2.35 18.55
CA GLU A 20 -9.00 -2.20 19.73
C GLU A 20 -10.42 -1.78 19.34
N LYS A 21 -10.57 -0.79 18.46
CA LYS A 21 -11.89 -0.24 18.08
C LYS A 21 -12.66 -1.11 17.09
N LEU A 22 -11.96 -1.75 16.15
CA LEU A 22 -12.55 -2.54 15.07
C LEU A 22 -12.63 -4.03 15.41
N GLU A 23 -11.98 -4.44 16.50
CA GLU A 23 -11.94 -5.83 16.97
C GLU A 23 -11.62 -6.81 15.84
N CYS A 24 -10.64 -6.47 14.99
CA CYS A 24 -10.25 -7.29 13.85
C CYS A 24 -8.73 -7.38 13.69
N PRO A 25 -8.21 -8.47 13.09
CA PRO A 25 -6.80 -8.58 12.76
C PRO A 25 -6.37 -7.44 11.83
N ILE A 26 -5.31 -6.75 12.24
CA ILE A 26 -4.64 -5.74 11.43
C ILE A 26 -3.19 -6.17 11.24
N ILE A 27 -2.77 -6.25 9.98
CA ILE A 27 -1.46 -6.77 9.58
C ILE A 27 -0.70 -5.63 8.92
N SER A 28 0.31 -5.09 9.60
CA SER A 28 1.23 -4.10 9.02
C SER A 28 2.31 -4.82 8.22
N LEU A 29 2.48 -4.46 6.96
CA LEU A 29 3.54 -4.97 6.12
C LEU A 29 4.77 -4.09 6.21
N ASN A 30 5.90 -4.72 6.53
CA ASN A 30 7.22 -4.10 6.47
C ASN A 30 7.87 -4.49 5.13
N TYR A 31 7.50 -3.77 4.07
CA TYR A 31 7.99 -4.02 2.72
C TYR A 31 9.37 -3.39 2.49
N SER A 32 10.10 -3.90 1.51
CA SER A 32 11.43 -3.43 1.16
C SER A 32 11.39 -2.02 0.57
N LEU A 33 12.33 -1.17 0.98
CA LEU A 33 12.36 0.25 0.60
C LEU A 33 13.34 0.53 -0.55
N ALA A 34 13.05 1.58 -1.31
CA ALA A 34 13.98 2.17 -2.27
C ALA A 34 14.97 3.10 -1.53
N PRO A 35 16.22 3.25 -2.02
CA PRO A 35 16.75 2.71 -3.28
C PRO A 35 17.28 1.28 -3.22
N GLU A 36 17.41 0.66 -2.05
CA GLU A 36 18.02 -0.67 -1.86
C GLU A 36 17.23 -1.77 -2.58
N SER A 37 15.92 -1.62 -2.63
CA SER A 37 14.98 -2.50 -3.32
C SER A 37 14.09 -1.68 -4.24
N PRO A 38 14.52 -1.45 -5.49
CA PRO A 38 13.73 -0.67 -6.44
C PRO A 38 12.44 -1.41 -6.83
N TYR A 39 11.52 -0.66 -7.43
CA TYR A 39 10.34 -1.23 -8.06
C TYR A 39 10.71 -2.39 -9.02
N PRO A 40 9.89 -3.46 -9.12
CA PRO A 40 8.59 -3.67 -8.46
C PRO A 40 8.66 -4.38 -7.10
N ARG A 41 9.83 -4.45 -6.43
CA ARG A 41 10.02 -5.31 -5.24
C ARG A 41 8.94 -5.14 -4.17
N ALA A 42 8.71 -3.91 -3.71
CA ALA A 42 7.71 -3.62 -2.67
C ALA A 42 6.28 -4.01 -3.10
N LEU A 43 5.94 -3.78 -4.38
CA LEU A 43 4.64 -4.14 -4.94
C LEU A 43 4.45 -5.66 -4.98
N ASP A 44 5.48 -6.42 -5.39
CA ASP A 44 5.46 -7.88 -5.38
C ASP A 44 5.28 -8.43 -3.97
N GLU A 45 6.04 -7.92 -3.01
CA GLU A 45 5.93 -8.33 -1.60
C GLU A 45 4.54 -8.06 -1.03
N CYS A 46 4.00 -6.85 -1.25
CA CYS A 46 2.66 -6.49 -0.80
C CYS A 46 1.59 -7.36 -1.45
N PHE A 47 1.71 -7.64 -2.75
CA PHE A 47 0.79 -8.50 -3.47
C PHE A 47 0.83 -9.94 -2.94
N HIS A 48 2.02 -10.51 -2.76
CA HIS A 48 2.17 -11.85 -2.18
C HIS A 48 1.64 -11.93 -0.75
N ALA A 49 1.86 -10.91 0.07
CA ALA A 49 1.32 -10.84 1.42
C ALA A 49 -0.22 -10.82 1.42
N VAL A 50 -0.85 -10.05 0.52
CA VAL A 50 -2.32 -10.07 0.36
C VAL A 50 -2.80 -11.45 -0.04
N CYS A 51 -2.17 -12.09 -1.04
CA CYS A 51 -2.53 -13.45 -1.44
C CYS A 51 -2.40 -14.45 -0.28
N TRP A 52 -1.32 -14.35 0.51
CA TRP A 52 -1.12 -15.20 1.66
C TRP A 52 -2.21 -15.01 2.71
N VAL A 53 -2.55 -13.76 3.07
CA VAL A 53 -3.60 -13.48 4.05
C VAL A 53 -4.97 -13.97 3.57
N MET A 54 -5.28 -13.79 2.28
CA MET A 54 -6.50 -14.32 1.68
C MET A 54 -6.58 -15.85 1.79
N ALA A 55 -5.46 -16.56 1.65
CA ALA A 55 -5.43 -18.02 1.79
C ALA A 55 -5.38 -18.49 3.26
N ASN A 56 -5.02 -17.62 4.22
CA ASN A 56 -4.72 -18.00 5.61
C ASN A 56 -5.58 -17.24 6.65
N ARG A 57 -6.78 -16.75 6.29
CA ARG A 57 -7.64 -15.94 7.18
C ARG A 57 -7.91 -16.58 8.54
N GLU A 58 -8.16 -17.88 8.55
CA GLU A 58 -8.43 -18.64 9.79
C GLU A 58 -7.24 -18.66 10.74
N ARG A 59 -6.02 -18.70 10.20
CA ARG A 59 -4.78 -18.64 11.01
C ARG A 59 -4.60 -17.28 11.68
N LEU A 60 -5.31 -16.27 11.22
CA LEU A 60 -5.32 -14.92 11.76
C LEU A 60 -6.49 -14.70 12.74
N GLY A 61 -7.29 -15.73 13.05
CA GLY A 61 -8.47 -15.61 13.91
C GLY A 61 -9.71 -15.02 13.23
N ALA A 62 -9.66 -14.83 11.91
CA ALA A 62 -10.77 -14.38 11.09
C ALA A 62 -11.54 -15.57 10.50
N ARG A 63 -12.76 -15.33 10.05
CA ARG A 63 -13.58 -16.35 9.38
C ARG A 63 -12.95 -16.76 8.03
N PRO A 64 -13.24 -17.97 7.52
CA PRO A 64 -12.80 -18.40 6.18
C PRO A 64 -13.24 -17.44 5.07
N ASP A 65 -14.45 -16.89 5.20
CA ASP A 65 -15.08 -15.95 4.27
C ASP A 65 -14.85 -14.47 4.65
N ALA A 66 -13.94 -14.20 5.59
CA ALA A 66 -13.68 -12.83 6.03
C ALA A 66 -13.22 -11.95 4.87
N ARG A 67 -13.77 -10.74 4.82
CA ARG A 67 -13.38 -9.72 3.85
C ARG A 67 -11.98 -9.23 4.21
N VAL A 68 -11.12 -9.08 3.20
CA VAL A 68 -9.80 -8.48 3.38
C VAL A 68 -9.81 -7.10 2.73
N VAL A 69 -9.46 -6.08 3.51
CA VAL A 69 -9.35 -4.70 3.05
C VAL A 69 -7.87 -4.31 3.08
N VAL A 70 -7.37 -3.74 1.99
CA VAL A 70 -6.02 -3.15 1.98
C VAL A 70 -6.10 -1.69 2.36
N CYS A 71 -5.11 -1.19 3.09
CA CYS A 71 -5.03 0.22 3.45
C CYS A 71 -3.59 0.70 3.41
N GLY A 72 -3.42 1.98 3.09
CA GLY A 72 -2.10 2.59 3.07
C GLY A 72 -2.20 4.09 2.86
N ASP A 73 -1.13 4.76 3.27
CA ASP A 73 -1.01 6.20 3.22
C ASP A 73 0.23 6.61 2.41
N SER A 74 0.18 7.73 1.69
CA SER A 74 1.28 8.17 0.82
C SER A 74 1.76 7.05 -0.14
N ALA A 75 3.04 6.69 -0.13
CA ALA A 75 3.62 5.57 -0.85
C ALA A 75 2.91 4.23 -0.57
N GLY A 76 2.50 3.99 0.67
CA GLY A 76 1.69 2.84 1.06
C GLY A 76 0.32 2.80 0.39
N GLY A 77 -0.29 3.97 0.19
CA GLY A 77 -1.53 4.13 -0.57
C GLY A 77 -1.33 3.86 -2.05
N ASN A 78 -0.20 4.29 -2.62
CA ASN A 78 0.17 3.96 -4.00
C ASN A 78 0.35 2.44 -4.19
N LEU A 79 1.07 1.78 -3.28
CA LEU A 79 1.23 0.31 -3.29
C LEU A 79 -0.11 -0.42 -3.12
N SER A 80 -0.97 0.05 -2.21
CA SER A 80 -2.32 -0.51 -2.01
C SER A 80 -3.15 -0.44 -3.28
N LEU A 81 -3.10 0.69 -3.99
CA LEU A 81 -3.76 0.85 -5.29
C LEU A 81 -3.16 -0.10 -6.34
N GLY A 82 -1.84 -0.19 -6.42
CA GLY A 82 -1.13 -1.11 -7.33
C GLY A 82 -1.50 -2.58 -7.11
N VAL A 83 -1.61 -3.01 -5.85
CA VAL A 83 -2.05 -4.37 -5.49
C VAL A 83 -3.47 -4.63 -5.98
N CYS A 84 -4.40 -3.68 -5.77
CA CYS A 84 -5.77 -3.79 -6.26
C CYS A 84 -5.84 -3.88 -7.78
N LEU A 85 -5.08 -3.04 -8.50
CA LEU A 85 -5.01 -3.07 -9.96
C LEU A 85 -4.44 -4.40 -10.47
N ARG A 86 -3.38 -4.90 -9.85
CA ARG A 86 -2.79 -6.20 -10.20
C ARG A 86 -3.76 -7.36 -9.94
N ALA A 87 -4.44 -7.37 -8.79
CA ALA A 87 -5.46 -8.36 -8.48
C ALA A 87 -6.66 -8.27 -9.44
N ALA A 88 -7.05 -7.07 -9.86
CA ALA A 88 -8.09 -6.88 -10.87
C ALA A 88 -7.66 -7.48 -12.22
N ALA A 89 -6.47 -7.16 -12.69
CA ALA A 89 -5.90 -7.65 -13.95
C ALA A 89 -5.74 -9.18 -13.97
N LEU A 90 -5.27 -9.78 -12.86
CA LEU A 90 -5.11 -11.23 -12.74
C LEU A 90 -6.45 -11.95 -12.55
N GLY A 91 -7.40 -11.35 -11.81
CA GLY A 91 -8.74 -11.92 -11.61
C GLY A 91 -9.62 -11.93 -12.87
N LEU A 92 -9.20 -11.27 -13.95
CA LEU A 92 -9.80 -11.44 -15.29
C LEU A 92 -9.29 -12.73 -15.98
N ARG A 93 -8.24 -13.35 -15.44
CA ARG A 93 -7.52 -14.49 -16.03
C ARG A 93 -7.37 -15.69 -15.06
N SER A 94 -7.77 -15.56 -13.78
CA SER A 94 -7.56 -16.56 -12.72
C SER A 94 -8.49 -16.36 -11.51
N ASP A 95 -8.57 -17.36 -10.65
CA ASP A 95 -9.30 -17.47 -9.37
C ASP A 95 -8.60 -16.74 -8.20
N VAL A 96 -7.76 -15.75 -8.50
CA VAL A 96 -7.09 -14.91 -7.50
C VAL A 96 -8.10 -14.07 -6.72
N ALA A 97 -8.18 -14.31 -5.41
CA ALA A 97 -9.03 -13.57 -4.49
C ALA A 97 -8.69 -12.07 -4.49
N ARG A 98 -9.70 -11.22 -4.73
CA ARG A 98 -9.56 -9.76 -4.75
C ARG A 98 -9.81 -9.16 -3.37
N PRO A 99 -9.05 -8.13 -2.95
CA PRO A 99 -9.42 -7.31 -1.80
C PRO A 99 -10.87 -6.83 -1.91
N ALA A 100 -11.61 -6.88 -0.82
CA ALA A 100 -13.01 -6.44 -0.76
C ALA A 100 -13.14 -4.92 -0.82
N GLY A 101 -12.05 -4.19 -0.55
CA GLY A 101 -11.98 -2.75 -0.63
C GLY A 101 -10.57 -2.25 -0.35
N ALA A 102 -10.37 -0.95 -0.58
CA ALA A 102 -9.12 -0.26 -0.32
C ALA A 102 -9.36 1.08 0.39
N LEU A 103 -8.60 1.36 1.45
CA LEU A 103 -8.53 2.68 2.09
C LEU A 103 -7.22 3.35 1.67
N ILE A 104 -7.31 4.33 0.77
CA ILE A 104 -6.16 4.99 0.15
C ILE A 104 -6.08 6.43 0.66
N ALA A 105 -5.13 6.72 1.53
CA ALA A 105 -4.94 8.05 2.09
C ALA A 105 -3.85 8.80 1.31
N TYR A 106 -4.23 9.92 0.67
CA TYR A 106 -3.32 10.87 0.00
C TYR A 106 -2.22 10.24 -0.87
N ALA A 107 -2.56 9.16 -1.58
CA ALA A 107 -1.60 8.43 -2.41
C ALA A 107 -1.13 9.25 -3.62
N PRO A 108 0.17 9.26 -3.93
CA PRO A 108 0.68 9.79 -5.19
C PRO A 108 0.33 8.80 -6.32
N ALA A 109 -0.85 8.95 -6.92
CA ALA A 109 -1.31 8.08 -8.02
C ALA A 109 -0.91 8.61 -9.41
N ILE A 110 -0.62 9.91 -9.54
CA ILE A 110 -0.25 10.55 -10.80
C ILE A 110 1.02 11.37 -10.58
N LEU A 111 2.12 10.91 -11.16
CA LEU A 111 3.43 11.57 -11.12
C LEU A 111 3.68 12.36 -12.40
N ALA A 112 2.73 13.23 -12.77
CA ALA A 112 2.92 14.14 -13.90
C ALA A 112 3.87 15.27 -13.49
N TYR A 113 4.88 15.55 -14.32
CA TYR A 113 5.82 16.65 -14.14
C TYR A 113 5.22 17.96 -14.64
N VAL A 114 4.22 18.45 -13.92
CA VAL A 114 3.53 19.71 -14.22
C VAL A 114 4.14 20.83 -13.39
N PRO A 115 4.52 21.98 -13.97
CA PRO A 115 4.96 23.13 -13.19
C PRO A 115 3.82 23.59 -12.27
N SER A 116 4.10 23.57 -10.96
CA SER A 116 3.17 24.03 -9.92
C SER A 116 3.90 24.96 -8.96
N PRO A 117 3.19 25.87 -8.27
CA PRO A 117 3.79 26.73 -7.26
C PRO A 117 4.64 25.95 -6.24
N SER A 118 4.16 24.80 -5.76
CA SER A 118 4.89 23.94 -4.82
C SER A 118 6.19 23.38 -5.41
N ARG A 119 6.22 23.02 -6.71
CA ARG A 119 7.45 22.56 -7.37
C ARG A 119 8.45 23.70 -7.58
N MET A 120 7.99 24.88 -7.94
CA MET A 120 8.87 26.05 -8.05
C MET A 120 9.48 26.42 -6.71
N LEU A 121 8.70 26.34 -5.62
CA LEU A 121 9.20 26.54 -4.26
C LEU A 121 10.26 25.51 -3.87
N SER A 122 10.13 24.26 -4.29
CA SER A 122 11.11 23.20 -4.00
C SER A 122 12.50 23.41 -4.65
N ILE A 123 12.62 24.31 -5.63
CA ILE A 123 13.91 24.63 -6.25
C ILE A 123 14.87 25.28 -5.23
N CYS A 124 14.31 26.10 -4.33
CA CYS A 124 15.06 26.85 -3.33
C CYS A 124 14.74 26.40 -1.89
N ASP A 125 14.02 25.30 -1.71
CA ASP A 125 13.63 24.81 -0.39
C ASP A 125 14.85 24.21 0.32
N PRO A 126 15.23 24.72 1.51
CA PRO A 126 16.41 24.25 2.23
C PRO A 126 16.23 22.86 2.87
N LEU A 127 14.99 22.38 3.01
CA LEU A 127 14.65 21.10 3.63
C LEU A 127 14.31 20.03 2.59
N LEU A 128 13.58 20.39 1.54
CA LEU A 128 13.14 19.49 0.48
C LEU A 128 13.59 19.99 -0.91
N PRO A 129 14.91 20.05 -1.15
CA PRO A 129 15.42 20.51 -2.44
C PRO A 129 14.99 19.55 -3.55
N ILE A 130 14.83 20.09 -4.76
CA ILE A 130 14.35 19.35 -5.94
C ILE A 130 15.09 18.02 -6.21
N GLY A 131 16.38 17.95 -5.89
CA GLY A 131 17.18 16.73 -6.04
C GLY A 131 16.74 15.59 -5.11
N VAL A 132 16.33 15.90 -3.88
CA VAL A 132 15.79 14.92 -2.92
C VAL A 132 14.42 14.45 -3.38
N ILE A 133 13.52 15.38 -3.73
CA ILE A 133 12.19 15.06 -4.25
C ILE A 133 12.28 14.17 -5.51
N SER A 134 13.20 14.48 -6.41
CA SER A 134 13.40 13.70 -7.64
C SER A 134 13.79 12.25 -7.34
N ARG A 135 14.64 12.00 -6.35
CA ARG A 135 15.01 10.64 -5.92
C ARG A 135 13.83 9.89 -5.31
N CYS A 136 13.04 10.56 -4.45
CA CYS A 136 11.81 9.97 -3.89
C CYS A 136 10.81 9.60 -5.00
N ILE A 137 10.64 10.47 -5.99
CA ILE A 137 9.81 10.21 -7.16
C ILE A 137 10.33 9.02 -7.96
N MET A 138 11.64 8.95 -8.25
CA MET A 138 12.22 7.83 -9.00
C MET A 138 12.03 6.48 -8.30
N GLY A 139 12.06 6.46 -6.96
CA GLY A 139 11.73 5.26 -6.18
C GLY A 139 10.28 4.79 -6.31
N MET A 140 9.35 5.71 -6.64
CA MET A 140 7.92 5.42 -6.83
C MET A 140 7.52 5.22 -8.30
N ALA A 141 8.17 5.92 -9.23
CA ALA A 141 7.73 6.16 -10.61
C ALA A 141 8.14 5.08 -11.62
N SER A 142 8.43 3.85 -11.18
CA SER A 142 8.65 2.73 -12.09
C SER A 142 7.38 1.88 -12.34
N LEU A 143 6.24 2.34 -11.80
CA LEU A 143 4.87 1.94 -12.16
C LEU A 143 4.43 2.48 -13.53
#